data_AF-A0A2A6PP89-F1
#
_entry.id   AF-A0A2A6PP89-F1
#
_cell.length_a   1.000
_cell.length_b   1.000
_cell.length_c   1.000
_cell.angle_alpha   90.00
_cell.angle_beta   90.00
_cell.angle_gamma   90.00
#
_symmetry.space_group_name_H-M   'P 1'
#
loop_
_entity.id
_entity.type
_entity.pdbx_description
1 polymer ?
#
loop_
_entity_poly.entity_id
_entity_poly.type
_entity_poly.pdbx_seq_one_letter_code
_entity_poly.pdbx_strand_id
1 'polypeptide(L)'
;MSRRWPNTQHWQDIWKALDRISGKSRRRYGEWLFGLPPSGLRAHIDREDIPHEELVRLEDLIAAEFRELIAGQRKAMDDILKASREFNGQSAGRRFDVRTAEIKDINEYAEAFANQWCEKNVIGWKKEAA
;
A
#
# COMPACT_ATOMS: atom_id res chain seq x y z
N MET A 1 8.83 -2.88 -50.85
CA MET A 1 8.47 -1.87 -49.83
C MET A 1 7.55 -2.53 -48.81
N SER A 2 7.94 -2.66 -47.55
CA SER A 2 7.01 -3.15 -46.52
C SER A 2 5.92 -2.11 -46.33
N ARG A 3 4.64 -2.50 -46.47
CA ARG A 3 3.53 -1.61 -46.09
C ARG A 3 3.71 -1.27 -44.62
N ARG A 4 3.84 0.03 -44.31
CA ARG A 4 3.72 0.49 -42.93
C ARG A 4 2.29 0.14 -42.50
N TRP A 5 2.17 -0.63 -41.42
CA TRP A 5 0.88 -0.89 -40.80
C TRP A 5 0.19 0.43 -40.46
N PRO A 6 -1.15 0.48 -40.42
CA PRO A 6 -1.90 1.63 -39.90
C PRO A 6 -1.39 2.02 -38.50
N ASN A 7 -1.78 3.18 -38.00
CA ASN A 7 -1.51 3.55 -36.61
C ASN A 7 -2.75 4.26 -36.07
N THR A 8 -3.84 3.50 -36.06
CA THR A 8 -5.19 3.99 -35.75
C THR A 8 -5.27 4.53 -34.32
N GLN A 9 -6.24 5.41 -34.06
CA GLN A 9 -6.46 5.97 -32.73
C GLN A 9 -6.81 4.86 -31.71
N HIS A 10 -7.68 3.93 -32.10
CA HIS A 10 -8.04 2.76 -31.28
C HIS A 10 -6.82 1.91 -30.90
N TRP A 11 -5.90 1.67 -31.84
CA TRP A 11 -4.63 1.00 -31.51
C TRP A 11 -3.85 1.75 -30.43
N GLN A 12 -3.69 3.07 -30.55
CA GLN A 12 -2.96 3.86 -29.57
C GLN A 12 -3.61 3.82 -28.18
N ASP A 13 -4.94 3.89 -28.13
CA ASP A 13 -5.69 3.91 -26.88
C ASP A 13 -5.68 2.55 -26.18
N ILE A 14 -5.90 1.47 -26.93
CA ILE A 14 -5.77 0.10 -26.41
C ILE A 14 -4.32 -0.16 -25.96
N TRP A 15 -3.34 0.29 -26.72
CA TRP A 15 -1.93 0.10 -26.38
C TRP A 15 -1.54 0.82 -25.08
N LYS A 16 -2.03 2.05 -24.87
CA LYS A 16 -1.87 2.78 -23.60
C LYS A 16 -2.59 2.09 -22.45
N ALA A 17 -3.78 1.55 -22.68
CA ALA A 17 -4.52 0.82 -21.67
C ALA A 17 -3.77 -0.44 -21.22
N LEU A 18 -3.31 -1.26 -22.18
CA LEU A 18 -2.51 -2.44 -21.92
C LEU A 18 -1.20 -2.12 -21.19
N ASP A 19 -0.58 -0.97 -21.47
CA ASP A 19 0.63 -0.52 -20.75
C ASP A 19 0.37 -0.34 -19.25
N ARG A 20 -0.80 0.20 -18.87
CA ARG A 20 -1.18 0.42 -17.47
C ARG A 20 -1.57 -0.86 -16.75
N ILE A 21 -2.15 -1.81 -17.48
CA ILE A 21 -2.61 -3.07 -16.90
C ILE A 21 -1.46 -4.08 -16.81
N SER A 22 -0.61 -4.12 -17.84
CA SER A 22 0.43 -5.12 -17.94
C SER A 22 1.59 -4.77 -17.00
N GLY A 23 1.95 -5.69 -16.10
CA GLY A 23 3.10 -5.50 -15.22
C GLY A 23 4.48 -5.73 -15.89
N LYS A 24 4.52 -6.44 -17.03
CA LYS A 24 5.78 -6.83 -17.70
C LYS A 24 5.81 -6.51 -19.19
N SER A 25 4.86 -7.06 -19.94
CA SER A 25 4.84 -6.93 -21.40
C SER A 25 3.42 -6.75 -21.89
N ARG A 26 3.07 -5.50 -22.24
CA ARG A 26 1.77 -5.15 -22.83
C ARG A 26 1.45 -5.92 -24.10
N ARG A 27 2.47 -6.26 -24.89
CA ARG A 27 2.29 -7.08 -26.11
C ARG A 27 1.82 -8.49 -25.75
N ARG A 28 2.60 -9.20 -24.94
CA ARG A 28 2.28 -10.58 -24.55
C ARG A 28 0.98 -10.67 -23.77
N TYR A 29 0.76 -9.69 -22.91
CA TYR A 29 -0.46 -9.61 -22.13
C TYR A 29 -1.68 -9.35 -23.02
N GLY A 30 -1.62 -8.40 -23.96
CA GLY A 30 -2.69 -8.18 -24.94
C GLY A 30 -2.95 -9.40 -25.83
N GLU A 31 -1.90 -10.10 -26.28
CA GLU A 31 -2.04 -11.36 -27.03
C GLU A 31 -2.82 -12.41 -26.20
N TRP A 32 -2.47 -12.58 -24.94
CA TRP A 32 -3.18 -13.49 -24.03
C TRP A 32 -4.63 -13.04 -23.78
N LEU A 33 -4.84 -11.75 -23.49
CA LEU A 33 -6.15 -11.19 -23.16
C LEU A 33 -7.17 -11.41 -24.29
N PHE A 34 -6.73 -11.24 -25.55
CA PHE A 34 -7.58 -11.43 -26.72
C PHE A 34 -7.50 -12.84 -27.32
N GLY A 35 -6.78 -13.78 -26.68
CA GLY A 35 -6.65 -15.16 -27.18
C GLY A 35 -5.91 -15.29 -28.52
N LEU A 36 -4.97 -14.40 -28.79
CA LEU A 36 -4.25 -14.28 -30.06
C LEU A 36 -2.91 -15.03 -30.06
N PRO A 37 -2.45 -15.49 -31.23
CA PRO A 37 -1.10 -16.02 -31.37
C PRO A 37 -0.03 -14.92 -31.19
N PRO A 38 1.24 -15.32 -30.97
CA PRO A 38 2.37 -14.40 -30.94
C PRO A 38 2.41 -13.45 -32.14
N SER A 39 2.61 -12.16 -31.88
CA SER A 39 2.61 -11.06 -32.86
C SER A 39 1.26 -10.76 -33.53
N GLY A 40 0.16 -11.42 -33.13
CA GLY A 40 -1.17 -11.20 -33.70
C GLY A 40 -1.88 -9.92 -33.23
N LEU A 41 -1.45 -9.36 -32.10
CA LEU A 41 -2.15 -8.26 -31.42
C LEU A 41 -2.36 -7.02 -32.29
N ARG A 42 -1.30 -6.57 -32.99
CA ARG A 42 -1.40 -5.36 -33.82
C ARG A 42 -2.31 -5.59 -35.02
N ALA A 43 -2.19 -6.74 -35.69
CA ALA A 43 -3.04 -7.06 -36.83
C ALA A 43 -4.52 -7.20 -36.43
N HIS A 44 -4.80 -7.57 -35.18
CA HIS A 44 -6.17 -7.68 -34.67
C HIS A 44 -6.83 -6.30 -34.45
N ILE A 45 -6.09 -5.37 -33.83
CA ILE A 45 -6.62 -4.08 -33.38
C ILE A 45 -6.41 -2.95 -34.41
N ASP A 46 -5.26 -2.92 -35.07
CA ASP A 46 -4.81 -1.80 -35.90
C ASP A 46 -5.29 -1.95 -37.35
N ARG A 47 -6.61 -1.97 -37.50
CA ARG A 47 -7.33 -2.14 -38.76
C ARG A 47 -8.33 -1.01 -38.97
N GLU A 48 -8.42 -0.49 -40.18
CA GLU A 48 -9.35 0.60 -40.53
C GLU A 48 -10.81 0.13 -40.66
N ASP A 49 -11.03 -1.17 -40.90
CA ASP A 49 -12.32 -1.79 -41.18
C ASP A 49 -12.89 -2.57 -39.98
N ILE A 50 -12.39 -2.31 -38.77
CA ILE A 50 -12.88 -3.01 -37.58
C ILE A 50 -14.36 -2.64 -37.30
N PRO A 51 -15.27 -3.61 -37.20
CA PRO A 51 -16.67 -3.34 -36.88
C PRO A 51 -16.80 -2.69 -35.50
N HIS A 52 -17.76 -1.77 -35.38
CA HIS A 52 -17.99 -1.08 -34.11
C HIS A 52 -18.33 -2.05 -32.96
N GLU A 53 -19.05 -3.13 -33.25
CA GLU A 53 -19.34 -4.18 -32.26
C GLU A 53 -18.07 -4.90 -31.76
N GLU A 54 -17.08 -5.10 -32.64
CA GLU A 54 -15.80 -5.70 -32.27
C GLU A 54 -14.98 -4.73 -31.40
N LEU A 55 -14.96 -3.44 -31.73
CA LEU A 55 -14.34 -2.40 -30.89
C LEU A 55 -14.92 -2.38 -29.48
N VAL A 56 -16.25 -2.39 -29.35
CA VAL A 56 -16.91 -2.41 -28.03
C VAL A 56 -16.49 -3.64 -27.23
N ARG A 57 -16.42 -4.82 -27.86
CA ARG A 57 -15.96 -6.04 -27.17
C ARG A 57 -14.52 -5.93 -26.68
N LEU A 58 -13.63 -5.34 -27.47
CA LEU A 58 -12.24 -5.11 -27.06
C LEU A 58 -12.16 -4.15 -25.88
N GLU A 59 -12.92 -3.06 -25.92
CA GLU A 59 -12.99 -2.06 -24.86
C GLU A 59 -13.58 -2.66 -23.56
N ASP A 60 -14.61 -3.49 -23.66
CA ASP A 60 -15.21 -4.19 -22.52
C ASP A 60 -14.23 -5.15 -21.83
N LEU A 61 -13.45 -5.90 -22.61
CA LEU A 61 -12.40 -6.78 -22.08
C LEU A 61 -11.33 -5.98 -21.33
N ILE A 62 -10.86 -4.88 -21.91
CA ILE A 62 -9.89 -3.99 -21.25
C ILE A 62 -10.48 -3.39 -19.96
N ALA A 63 -11.73 -2.94 -20.01
CA ALA A 63 -12.42 -2.39 -18.85
C ALA A 63 -12.64 -3.44 -17.74
N ALA A 64 -12.85 -4.70 -18.09
CA ALA A 64 -12.90 -5.80 -17.13
C ALA A 64 -11.54 -5.99 -16.43
N GLU A 65 -10.44 -6.02 -17.19
CA GLU A 65 -9.10 -6.16 -16.60
C GLU A 65 -8.71 -4.98 -15.69
N PHE A 66 -9.11 -3.75 -16.03
CA PHE A 66 -8.94 -2.61 -15.12
C PHE A 66 -9.69 -2.79 -13.80
N ARG A 67 -10.91 -3.35 -13.85
CA ARG A 67 -11.71 -3.60 -12.63
C ARG A 67 -11.03 -4.63 -11.73
N GLU A 68 -10.50 -5.71 -12.30
CA GLU A 68 -9.73 -6.71 -11.57
C GLU A 68 -8.45 -6.11 -10.94
N LEU A 69 -7.71 -5.29 -11.71
CA LEU A 69 -6.53 -4.60 -11.18
C LEU A 69 -6.88 -3.70 -9.99
N ILE A 70 -7.95 -2.90 -10.10
CA ILE A 70 -8.43 -2.02 -9.02
C ILE A 70 -8.84 -2.85 -7.80
N ALA A 71 -9.56 -3.96 -7.99
CA ALA A 71 -9.97 -4.83 -6.90
C ALA A 71 -8.75 -5.43 -6.17
N GLY A 72 -7.75 -5.89 -6.92
CA GLY A 72 -6.49 -6.38 -6.36
C GLY A 72 -5.74 -5.32 -5.56
N GLN A 73 -5.65 -4.09 -6.09
CA GLN A 73 -5.01 -2.97 -5.39
C GLN A 73 -5.74 -2.59 -4.10
N ARG A 74 -7.07 -2.55 -4.11
CA ARG A 74 -7.87 -2.28 -2.90
C ARG A 74 -7.61 -3.33 -1.82
N LYS A 75 -7.60 -4.60 -2.20
CA LYS A 75 -7.27 -5.69 -1.27
C LYS A 75 -5.86 -5.53 -0.68
N ALA A 76 -4.86 -5.23 -1.52
CA ALA A 76 -3.50 -5.00 -1.05
C ALA A 76 -3.41 -3.82 -0.09
N MET A 77 -4.16 -2.74 -0.33
CA MET A 77 -4.26 -1.62 0.60
C MET A 77 -4.87 -2.01 1.94
N ASP A 78 -5.96 -2.80 1.93
CA ASP A 78 -6.61 -3.29 3.15
C ASP A 78 -5.67 -4.17 3.98
N ASP A 79 -4.90 -5.04 3.33
CA ASP A 79 -3.89 -5.88 3.97
C ASP A 79 -2.78 -5.04 4.63
N ILE A 80 -2.29 -4.00 3.95
CA ILE A 80 -1.31 -3.06 4.50
C ILE A 80 -1.89 -2.29 5.69
N LEU A 81 -3.15 -1.84 5.61
CA LEU A 81 -3.82 -1.14 6.72
C LEU A 81 -3.96 -2.05 7.94
N LYS A 82 -4.30 -3.33 7.73
CA LYS A 82 -4.36 -4.32 8.81
C LYS A 82 -2.99 -4.52 9.46
N ALA A 83 -1.95 -4.74 8.67
CA ALA A 83 -0.58 -4.91 9.17
C ALA A 83 -0.10 -3.66 9.94
N SER A 84 -0.43 -2.46 9.45
CA SER A 84 -0.12 -1.20 10.14
C SER A 84 -0.82 -1.09 11.50
N ARG A 85 -2.09 -1.49 11.59
CA ARG A 85 -2.83 -1.53 12.86
C ARG A 85 -2.24 -2.53 13.84
N GLU A 86 -1.88 -3.73 13.39
CA GLU A 86 -1.23 -4.75 14.20
C GLU A 86 0.12 -4.26 14.75
N PHE A 87 0.95 -3.68 13.88
CA PHE A 87 2.23 -3.08 14.27
C PHE A 87 2.06 -1.95 15.30
N ASN A 88 1.08 -1.06 15.09
CA ASN A 88 0.77 0.01 16.02
C ASN A 88 0.29 -0.53 17.37
N GLY A 89 -0.56 -1.56 17.38
CA GLY A 89 -1.03 -2.21 18.61
C GLY A 89 0.12 -2.83 19.41
N GLN A 90 1.00 -3.59 18.75
CA GLN A 90 2.18 -4.17 19.38
C GLN A 90 3.14 -3.09 19.91
N SER A 91 3.30 -1.99 19.16
CA SER A 91 4.14 -0.88 19.58
C SER A 91 3.52 -0.04 20.70
N ALA A 92 2.19 0.01 20.80
CA ALA A 92 1.49 0.72 21.87
C ALA A 92 1.74 0.06 23.23
N GLY A 93 1.72 -1.28 23.31
CA GLY A 93 2.10 -2.00 24.53
C GLY A 93 3.52 -1.65 24.99
N ARG A 94 4.50 -1.74 24.09
CA ARG A 94 5.89 -1.34 24.39
C ARG A 94 6.01 0.12 24.83
N ARG A 95 5.30 1.05 24.17
CA ARG A 95 5.30 2.48 24.56
C ARG A 95 4.66 2.69 25.93
N PHE A 96 3.64 1.92 26.27
CA PHE A 96 3.02 1.93 27.59
C PHE A 96 4.01 1.42 28.64
N ASP A 97 4.64 0.27 28.41
CA ASP A 97 5.62 -0.32 29.35
C ASP A 97 6.79 0.64 29.64
N VAL A 98 7.34 1.28 28.60
CA VAL A 98 8.41 2.29 28.75
C VAL A 98 7.93 3.47 29.60
N ARG A 99 6.76 4.04 29.29
CA ARG A 99 6.21 5.16 30.07
C ARG A 99 5.91 4.78 31.52
N THR A 100 5.39 3.58 31.75
CA THR A 100 5.11 3.10 33.11
C THR A 100 6.40 2.91 33.91
N ALA A 101 7.47 2.40 33.28
CA ALA A 101 8.79 2.32 33.90
C ALA A 101 9.33 3.72 34.26
N GLU A 102 9.26 4.69 33.34
CA GLU A 102 9.68 6.09 33.59
C GLU A 102 8.91 6.73 34.76
N ILE A 103 7.59 6.51 34.85
CA ILE A 103 6.77 7.02 35.97
C ILE A 103 7.17 6.36 37.30
N LYS A 104 7.45 5.04 37.29
CA LYS A 104 7.90 4.32 38.48
C LYS A 104 9.22 4.87 38.99
N ASP A 105 10.19 5.10 38.10
CA ASP A 105 11.49 5.67 38.45
C ASP A 105 11.35 7.07 39.07
N ILE A 106 10.47 7.92 38.52
CA ILE A 106 10.19 9.26 39.07
C ILE A 106 9.56 9.16 40.46
N ASN A 107 8.60 8.26 40.66
CA ASN A 107 7.96 8.08 41.96
C ASN A 107 8.95 7.57 43.03
N GLU A 108 9.79 6.60 42.68
CA GLU A 108 10.83 6.09 43.58
C GLU A 108 11.83 7.19 43.97
N TYR A 109 12.23 8.03 43.02
CA TYR A 109 13.08 9.18 43.30
C TYR A 109 12.40 10.19 44.23
N ALA A 110 11.12 10.50 44.00
CA ALA A 110 10.35 11.42 44.83
C ALA A 110 10.16 10.90 46.27
N GLU A 111 9.89 9.60 46.44
CA GLU A 111 9.79 8.96 47.76
C GLU A 111 11.14 8.96 48.49
N ALA A 112 12.23 8.62 47.81
CA ALA A 112 13.58 8.66 48.38
C ALA A 112 13.95 10.07 48.85
N PHE A 113 13.65 11.08 48.04
CA PHE A 113 13.85 12.48 48.39
C PHE A 113 12.99 12.90 49.59
N ALA A 114 11.70 12.56 49.59
CA ALA A 114 10.78 12.89 50.69
C ALA A 114 11.21 12.24 52.01
N ASN A 115 11.62 10.97 51.97
CA ASN A 115 12.12 10.25 53.15
C ASN A 115 13.41 10.90 53.69
N GLN A 116 14.36 11.21 52.80
CA GLN A 116 15.62 11.86 53.18
C GLN A 116 15.38 13.28 53.74
N TRP A 117 14.44 14.02 53.16
CA TRP A 117 14.06 15.35 53.64
C TRP A 117 13.39 15.28 55.01
N CYS A 118 12.45 14.35 55.22
CA CYS A 118 11.80 14.11 56.50
C CYS A 118 12.78 13.65 57.58
N GLU A 119 13.74 12.77 57.25
CA GLU A 119 14.79 12.35 58.17
C GLU A 119 15.67 13.54 58.61
N LYS A 120 16.08 14.40 57.67
CA LYS A 120 16.91 15.57 57.99
C LYS A 120 16.16 16.66 58.77
N ASN A 121 14.92 16.97 58.38
CA ASN A 121 14.24 18.18 58.86
C ASN A 121 13.18 17.93 59.94
N VAL A 122 12.61 16.72 60.02
CA VAL A 122 11.56 16.39 61.00
C VAL A 122 12.09 15.48 62.11
N ILE A 123 12.86 14.45 61.75
CA ILE A 123 13.40 13.47 62.73
C ILE A 123 14.75 13.95 63.30
N GLY A 124 15.64 14.49 62.47
CA GLY A 124 16.93 15.04 62.89
C GLY A 124 16.79 16.18 63.91
N TRP A 125 15.81 17.07 63.69
CA TRP A 125 15.50 18.17 64.61
C TRP A 125 15.04 17.68 65.99
N LYS A 126 14.28 16.58 66.07
CA LYS A 126 13.90 15.95 67.34
C LYS A 126 15.07 15.27 68.06
N LYS A 127 16.11 14.85 67.34
CA LYS A 127 17.33 14.24 67.93
C LYS A 127 18.32 15.29 68.43
N GLU A 128 18.33 16.49 67.84
CA GLU A 128 19.15 17.62 68.33
C GLU A 128 18.49 18.36 69.51
N ALA A 129 17.17 18.24 69.66
CA ALA A 129 16.40 18.84 70.76
C ALA A 129 16.26 17.97 72.02
N ALA A 130 16.79 16.74 72.01
CA ALA A 130 16.80 15.79 73.13
C ALA A 130 18.21 15.65 73.71
#